data_AF-A0A259KQK2-F1
#
_entry.id   AF-A0A259KQK2-F1
#
_cell.length_a   1.000
_cell.length_b   1.000
_cell.length_c   1.000
_cell.angle_alpha   90.00
_cell.angle_beta   90.00
_cell.angle_gamma   90.00
#
_symmetry.space_group_name_H-M   'P 1'
#
loop_
_entity.id
_entity.type
_entity.pdbx_description
1 polymer ?
#
loop_
_entity_poly.entity_id
_entity_poly.type
_entity_poly.pdbx_seq_one_letter_code
_entity_poly.pdbx_strand_id
1 'polypeptide(L)'
;MVFDVSVVITWLLFLALFPMAFFWYRRAWRIIYKRDFSEVALKRGESPPNPEKFAPYEMVVNMVAGTVATVVIIFVLLGELHYDAWTAIAGTTIWCKFFASFILGRHAHAAPAKPSAEGDTKAE
;
A
#
# COMPACT_ATOMS: atom_id res chain seq x y z
N MET A 1 -5.54 -33.98 14.79
CA MET A 1 -5.22 -33.28 13.52
C MET A 1 -3.81 -33.67 13.15
N VAL A 2 -3.58 -34.20 11.95
CA VAL A 2 -2.22 -34.47 11.47
C VAL A 2 -1.58 -33.12 11.17
N PHE A 3 -0.42 -32.86 11.76
CA PHE A 3 0.34 -31.64 11.52
C PHE A 3 1.14 -31.84 10.24
N ASP A 4 0.52 -31.49 9.12
CA ASP A 4 1.12 -31.59 7.79
C ASP A 4 1.63 -30.24 7.29
N VAL A 5 2.52 -30.29 6.30
CA VAL A 5 3.14 -29.10 5.68
C VAL A 5 2.09 -28.06 5.24
N SER A 6 0.95 -28.51 4.71
CA SER A 6 -0.15 -27.62 4.28
C SER A 6 -0.69 -26.76 5.42
N VAL A 7 -0.82 -27.34 6.63
CA VAL A 7 -1.30 -26.63 7.82
C VAL A 7 -0.30 -25.53 8.19
N VAL A 8 0.99 -25.86 8.21
CA VAL A 8 2.07 -24.90 8.52
C VAL A 8 2.06 -23.72 7.54
N ILE A 9 1.98 -24.00 6.23
CA ILE A 9 1.97 -22.96 5.20
C ILE A 9 0.73 -22.06 5.35
N THR A 10 -0.44 -22.65 5.61
CA THR A 10 -1.68 -21.90 5.81
C THR A 10 -1.58 -20.93 6.98
N TRP A 11 -1.08 -21.40 8.12
CA TRP A 11 -0.85 -20.55 9.29
C TRP A 11 0.20 -19.49 9.03
N LEU A 12 1.28 -19.80 8.31
CA LEU A 12 2.30 -18.82 7.94
C LEU A 12 1.70 -17.70 7.07
N LEU A 13 0.95 -18.06 6.02
CA LEU A 13 0.29 -17.10 5.14
C LEU A 13 -0.70 -16.21 5.91
N PHE A 14 -1.48 -16.82 6.80
CA PHE A 14 -2.42 -16.10 7.64
C PHE A 14 -1.70 -15.13 8.58
N LEU A 15 -0.66 -15.59 9.28
CA LEU A 15 0.14 -14.77 10.18
C LEU A 15 0.87 -13.64 9.42
N ALA A 16 1.26 -13.86 8.17
CA ALA A 16 1.86 -12.83 7.32
C ALA A 16 0.92 -11.65 7.01
N LEU A 17 -0.41 -11.85 7.09
CA LEU A 17 -1.38 -10.76 6.89
C LEU A 17 -1.29 -9.69 7.99
N PHE A 18 -0.93 -10.06 9.22
CA PHE A 18 -0.85 -9.14 10.36
C PHE A 18 0.23 -8.05 10.17
N PRO A 19 1.53 -8.38 10.00
CA PRO A 19 2.55 -7.36 9.78
C PRO A 19 2.33 -6.61 8.47
N MET A 20 1.74 -7.25 7.45
CA MET A 20 1.42 -6.60 6.18
C MET A 20 0.35 -5.51 6.36
N ALA A 21 -0.78 -5.84 7.01
CA ALA A 21 -1.84 -4.88 7.30
C ALA A 21 -1.31 -3.72 8.15
N PHE A 22 -0.53 -4.01 9.19
CA PHE A 22 0.11 -2.99 10.02
C PHE A 22 1.00 -2.05 9.20
N PHE A 23 1.82 -2.58 8.29
CA PHE A 23 2.70 -1.77 7.45
C PHE A 23 1.91 -0.84 6.51
N TRP A 24 0.81 -1.33 5.91
CA TRP A 24 -0.04 -0.52 5.04
C TRP A 24 -0.73 0.61 5.82
N TYR A 25 -1.28 0.35 7.01
CA TYR A 25 -1.84 1.41 7.84
C TYR A 25 -0.79 2.39 8.33
N ARG A 26 0.40 1.91 8.74
CA ARG A 26 1.50 2.78 9.16
C ARG A 26 1.93 3.71 8.04
N ARG A 27 1.96 3.24 6.79
CA ARG A 27 2.27 4.08 5.62
C ARG A 27 1.17 5.10 5.36
N ALA A 28 -0.10 4.70 5.39
CA ALA A 28 -1.23 5.63 5.27
C ALA A 28 -1.22 6.71 6.37
N TRP A 29 -0.94 6.32 7.62
CA TRP A 29 -0.82 7.23 8.76
C TRP A 29 0.30 8.26 8.57
N ARG A 30 1.45 7.86 8.04
CA ARG A 30 2.55 8.79 7.75
C ARG A 30 2.19 9.84 6.70
N ILE A 31 1.43 9.45 5.68
CA ILE A 31 0.97 10.37 4.64
C ILE A 31 -0.07 11.35 5.22
N ILE A 32 -1.05 10.86 6.00
CA ILE A 32 -2.14 11.68 6.54
C ILE A 32 -1.66 12.63 7.65
N TYR A 33 -1.02 12.06 8.68
CA TYR A 33 -0.75 12.80 9.92
C TYR A 33 0.62 13.46 9.91
N LYS A 34 1.65 12.75 9.45
CA LYS A 34 3.01 13.30 9.40
C LYS A 34 3.29 14.12 8.15
N ARG A 35 2.37 14.10 7.17
CA ARG A 35 2.54 14.70 5.83
C ARG A 35 3.88 14.32 5.20
N ASP A 36 4.35 13.10 5.49
CA ASP A 36 5.61 12.58 4.98
C ASP A 36 5.34 11.96 3.60
N PHE A 37 5.68 12.71 2.56
CA PHE A 37 5.46 12.31 1.17
C PHE A 37 6.64 11.58 0.54
N SER A 38 7.68 11.28 1.33
CA SER A 38 8.89 10.58 0.85
C SER A 38 8.62 9.17 0.34
N GLU A 39 7.49 8.58 0.73
CA GLU A 39 7.08 7.24 0.32
C GLU A 39 5.93 7.23 -0.68
N VAL A 40 5.61 8.36 -1.28
CA VAL A 40 4.51 8.44 -2.24
C VAL A 40 5.02 8.14 -3.64
N ALA A 41 4.30 7.25 -4.36
CA ALA A 41 4.53 6.96 -5.78
C ALA A 41 6.00 6.66 -6.11
N LEU A 42 6.64 5.84 -5.26
CA LEU A 42 8.05 5.51 -5.38
C LEU A 42 8.36 4.80 -6.71
N LYS A 43 9.39 5.28 -7.40
CA LYS A 43 10.01 4.59 -8.54
C LYS A 43 11.49 4.40 -8.21
N ARG A 44 11.93 3.14 -8.11
CA ARG A 44 13.30 2.78 -7.70
C ARG A 44 13.76 3.40 -6.36
N GLY A 45 12.83 3.70 -5.46
CA GLY A 45 13.13 4.32 -4.17
C GLY A 45 13.14 5.84 -4.17
N GLU A 46 12.91 6.48 -5.32
CA GLU A 46 12.82 7.95 -5.42
C GLU A 46 11.36 8.41 -5.49
N SER A 47 11.07 9.48 -4.75
CA SER A 47 9.81 10.21 -4.83
C SER A 47 9.72 11.05 -6.11
N PRO A 48 8.51 11.27 -6.67
CA PRO A 48 8.32 12.10 -7.86
C PRO A 48 8.55 13.60 -7.57
N PRO A 49 8.71 14.45 -8.61
CA PRO A 49 8.94 15.89 -8.46
C PRO A 49 7.84 16.66 -7.71
N ASN A 50 6.60 16.16 -7.72
CA ASN A 50 5.48 16.72 -6.96
C ASN A 50 4.70 15.60 -6.26
N PRO A 51 5.15 15.13 -5.09
CA PRO A 51 4.56 13.98 -4.41
C PRO A 51 3.24 14.32 -3.72
N GLU A 52 2.99 15.59 -3.38
CA GLU A 52 1.75 16.03 -2.71
C GLU A 52 0.50 15.74 -3.55
N LYS A 53 0.59 15.92 -4.88
CA LYS A 53 -0.51 15.62 -5.80
C LYS A 53 -0.92 14.14 -5.79
N PHE A 54 0.05 13.24 -5.56
CA PHE A 54 -0.17 11.80 -5.62
C PHE A 54 -0.36 11.14 -4.24
N ALA A 55 -0.12 11.91 -3.17
CA ALA A 55 -0.30 11.49 -1.79
C ALA A 55 -1.68 10.90 -1.47
N PRO A 56 -2.82 11.52 -1.87
CA PRO A 56 -4.14 10.97 -1.56
C PRO A 56 -4.36 9.60 -2.22
N TYR A 57 -3.79 9.36 -3.41
CA TYR A 57 -3.95 8.07 -4.09
C TYR A 57 -3.15 6.96 -3.40
N GLU A 58 -1.89 7.18 -3.06
CA GLU A 58 -1.13 6.19 -2.28
C GLU A 58 -1.77 5.95 -0.92
N MET A 59 -2.25 6.98 -0.25
CA MET A 59 -2.97 6.86 1.01
C MET A 59 -4.20 5.94 0.86
N VAL A 60 -5.06 6.19 -0.12
CA VAL A 60 -6.26 5.36 -0.38
C VAL A 60 -5.87 3.93 -0.69
N VAL A 61 -4.86 3.70 -1.54
CA VAL A 61 -4.39 2.35 -1.89
C VAL A 61 -3.94 1.58 -0.65
N ASN A 62 -3.15 2.20 0.23
CA ASN A 62 -2.68 1.54 1.45
C ASN A 62 -3.79 1.38 2.49
N MET A 63 -4.72 2.33 2.60
CA MET A 63 -5.89 2.20 3.49
C MET A 63 -6.82 1.07 3.06
N VAL A 64 -7.22 1.04 1.78
CA VAL A 64 -8.11 0.01 1.25
C VAL A 64 -7.48 -1.37 1.40
N ALA A 65 -6.21 -1.52 1.03
CA ALA A 65 -5.51 -2.79 1.20
C ALA A 65 -5.42 -3.21 2.68
N GLY A 66 -5.10 -2.26 3.58
CA GLY A 66 -5.11 -2.48 5.03
C GLY A 66 -6.46 -2.95 5.54
N THR A 67 -7.54 -2.28 5.15
CA THR A 67 -8.92 -2.60 5.55
C THR A 67 -9.35 -3.98 5.07
N VAL A 68 -9.10 -4.30 3.81
CA VAL A 68 -9.42 -5.63 3.27
C VAL A 68 -8.65 -6.72 4.03
N ALA A 69 -7.35 -6.54 4.28
CA ALA A 69 -6.56 -7.49 5.06
C ALA A 69 -7.10 -7.65 6.49
N THR A 70 -7.48 -6.55 7.16
CA THR A 70 -8.08 -6.62 8.51
C THR A 70 -9.41 -7.37 8.51
N VAL A 71 -10.29 -7.11 7.53
CA VAL A 71 -11.57 -7.82 7.41
C VAL A 71 -11.33 -9.31 7.20
N VAL A 72 -10.40 -9.68 6.32
CA VAL A 72 -10.02 -11.08 6.11
C VAL A 72 -9.52 -11.72 7.41
N ILE A 73 -8.63 -11.05 8.15
CA ILE A 73 -8.14 -11.54 9.44
C ILE A 73 -9.29 -11.81 10.41
N ILE A 74 -10.21 -10.86 10.58
CA ILE A 74 -11.35 -10.98 11.49
C ILE A 74 -12.23 -12.16 11.09
N PHE A 75 -12.60 -12.28 9.82
CA PHE A 75 -13.51 -13.33 9.35
C PHE A 75 -12.88 -14.73 9.41
N VAL A 76 -11.57 -14.86 9.19
CA VAL A 76 -10.85 -16.12 9.39
C VAL A 76 -10.84 -16.51 10.88
N LEU A 77 -10.62 -15.54 11.79
CA LEU A 77 -10.68 -15.80 13.24
C LEU A 77 -12.08 -16.21 13.71
N LEU A 78 -13.13 -15.68 13.08
CA LEU A 78 -14.52 -16.06 13.34
C LEU A 78 -14.89 -17.42 12.71
N GLY A 79 -14.05 -17.98 11.85
CA GLY A 79 -14.32 -19.25 11.16
C GLY A 79 -15.27 -19.12 9.97
N GLU A 80 -15.55 -17.90 9.51
CA GLU A 80 -16.54 -17.62 8.46
C GLU A 80 -15.97 -17.75 7.03
N LEU A 81 -14.63 -17.72 6.88
CA LEU A 81 -13.98 -17.85 5.58
C LEU A 81 -13.18 -19.14 5.45
N HIS A 82 -13.57 -19.97 4.47
CA HIS A 82 -12.80 -21.13 4.05
C HIS A 82 -11.47 -20.72 3.41
N TYR A 83 -10.52 -21.67 3.39
CA TYR A 83 -9.16 -21.48 2.86
C TYR A 83 -9.14 -20.84 1.47
N ASP A 84 -9.89 -21.40 0.53
CA ASP A 84 -9.91 -20.93 -0.86
C ASP A 84 -10.41 -19.49 -0.99
N ALA A 85 -11.37 -19.09 -0.14
CA ALA A 85 -11.95 -17.76 -0.16
C ALA A 85 -10.99 -16.72 0.40
N TRP A 86 -10.46 -16.93 1.61
CA TRP A 86 -9.61 -15.92 2.25
C TRP A 86 -8.26 -15.78 1.53
N THR A 87 -7.69 -16.87 1.03
CA THR A 87 -6.44 -16.82 0.27
C THR A 87 -6.62 -16.12 -1.08
N ALA A 88 -7.74 -16.33 -1.76
CA ALA A 88 -8.07 -15.60 -2.98
C ALA A 88 -8.22 -14.09 -2.72
N ILE A 89 -8.98 -13.70 -1.68
CA ILE A 89 -9.15 -12.29 -1.31
C ILE A 89 -7.81 -11.66 -0.92
N ALA A 90 -7.04 -12.31 -0.04
CA ALA A 90 -5.75 -11.81 0.41
C ALA A 90 -4.75 -11.68 -0.75
N GLY A 91 -4.62 -12.73 -1.57
CA GLY A 91 -3.71 -12.75 -2.71
C GLY A 91 -4.06 -11.70 -3.75
N THR A 92 -5.33 -11.61 -4.16
CA THR A 92 -5.79 -10.59 -5.12
C THR A 92 -5.59 -9.18 -4.57
N THR A 93 -5.87 -8.93 -3.29
CA THR A 93 -5.64 -7.63 -2.65
C THR A 93 -4.18 -7.23 -2.70
N ILE A 94 -3.27 -8.15 -2.38
CA ILE A 94 -1.82 -7.91 -2.43
C ILE A 94 -1.40 -7.52 -3.85
N TRP A 95 -1.82 -8.29 -4.86
CA TRP A 95 -1.50 -8.01 -6.26
C TRP A 95 -2.08 -6.68 -6.74
N CYS A 96 -3.37 -6.41 -6.47
CA CYS A 96 -4.03 -5.16 -6.81
C CYS A 96 -3.31 -3.96 -6.18
N LYS A 97 -2.91 -4.06 -4.90
CA LYS A 97 -2.13 -3.04 -4.20
C LYS A 97 -0.80 -2.78 -4.89
N PHE A 98 -0.06 -3.83 -5.23
CA PHE A 98 1.22 -3.70 -5.93
C PHE A 98 1.06 -3.06 -7.32
N PHE A 99 0.07 -3.49 -8.11
CA PHE A 99 -0.20 -2.89 -9.41
C PHE A 99 -0.63 -1.42 -9.30
N ALA A 100 -1.48 -1.09 -8.34
CA ALA A 100 -1.90 0.29 -8.09
C ALA A 100 -0.71 1.20 -7.77
N SER A 101 0.15 0.82 -6.81
CA SER A 101 1.37 1.57 -6.49
C SER A 101 2.35 1.65 -7.68
N PHE A 102 2.45 0.58 -8.47
CA PHE A 102 3.34 0.53 -9.64
C PHE A 102 2.90 1.45 -10.77
N ILE A 103 1.59 1.51 -11.04
CA ILE A 103 0.99 2.42 -12.03
C ILE A 103 1.13 3.85 -11.54
N LEU A 104 0.84 4.10 -10.27
CA LEU A 104 0.93 5.43 -9.66
C LEU A 104 2.37 5.97 -9.69
N GLY A 105 3.37 5.13 -9.38
CA GLY A 105 4.78 5.51 -9.50
C GLY A 105 5.21 5.86 -10.93
N ARG A 106 4.66 5.19 -11.96
CA ARG A 106 4.92 5.55 -13.36
C ARG A 106 4.24 6.85 -13.76
N HIS A 107 2.97 7.00 -13.39
CA HIS A 107 2.19 8.16 -13.74
C HIS A 107 2.75 9.43 -13.08
N ALA A 108 3.19 9.33 -11.82
CA ALA A 108 3.78 10.44 -11.08
C ALA A 108 5.16 10.88 -11.60
N HIS A 109 5.97 9.93 -12.10
CA HIS A 109 7.28 10.22 -12.69
C HIS A 109 7.21 10.60 -14.18
N ALA A 110 6.12 10.29 -14.88
CA ALA A 110 5.90 10.68 -16.27
C ALA A 110 5.29 12.09 -16.41
N ALA A 111 4.75 12.65 -15.33
CA ALA A 111 4.24 14.01 -15.33
C ALA A 111 5.42 15.01 -15.46
N PRO A 112 5.39 15.94 -16.43
CA PRO A 112 6.44 16.93 -16.56
C PRO A 112 6.54 17.75 -15.27
N ALA A 113 7.76 17.92 -14.76
CA ALA A 113 8.04 18.88 -13.69
C ALA A 113 7.58 20.25 -14.20
N LYS A 114 6.51 20.82 -13.64
CA LYS A 114 6.24 22.24 -13.85
C LYS A 114 7.45 22.99 -13.27
N PRO A 115 8.11 23.89 -14.03
CA PRO A 115 9.10 24.76 -13.43
C PRO A 115 8.37 25.60 -12.38
N SER A 116 8.87 25.62 -11.14
CA SER A 116 8.45 26.63 -10.18
C SER A 116 8.85 28.00 -10.74
N ALA A 117 7.84 28.80 -11.09
CA ALA A 117 8.03 30.21 -11.39
C ALA A 117 8.27 30.95 -10.06
N GLU A 118 9.51 30.95 -9.57
CA GLU A 118 9.92 31.81 -8.45
C GLU A 118 11.45 31.99 -8.55
N GLY A 119 11.87 33.15 -9.07
CA GLY A 119 13.30 33.47 -9.23
C GLY A 119 13.59 34.71 -10.07
N ASP A 120 12.59 35.29 -10.73
CA ASP A 120 12.75 36.52 -11.50
C ASP A 120 12.22 37.72 -10.70
N THR A 121 12.87 38.06 -9.58
CA THR A 121 12.71 39.36 -8.92
C THR A 121 13.95 39.68 -8.08
N LYS A 122 14.62 40.78 -8.46
CA LYS A 122 15.73 41.49 -7.79
C LYS A 122 17.15 41.14 -8.23
N ALA A 123 17.46 41.52 -9.47
CA ALA A 123 18.71 42.22 -9.76
C ALA A 123 18.34 43.64 -10.22
N GLU A 124 18.25 44.57 -9.28
CA GLU A 124 18.38 46.02 -9.51
C GLU A 124 18.84 46.68 -8.20
#